data_AF-A0A8K0EAY3-F1
#
_entry.id   AF-A0A8K0EAY3-F1
#
_cell.length_a   1.000
_cell.length_b   1.000
_cell.length_c   1.000
_cell.angle_alpha   90.00
_cell.angle_beta   90.00
_cell.angle_gamma   90.00
#
_symmetry.space_group_name_H-M   'P 1'
#
loop_
_entity.id
_entity.type
_entity.pdbx_description
1 polymer ?
#
loop_
_entity_poly.entity_id
_entity_poly.type
_entity_poly.pdbx_seq_one_letter_code
_entity_poly.pdbx_strand_id
1 'polypeptide(L)'
;MAREHHLAPSERSQAYADAIFAIVATIMGVLMLATFLPYAFLMFAEHPREPLAVALFSGCVAIQGFFMLAILWHASSRPNLLKKELAQQGTEKMKSLRTRATIRVLIRPVIYLIAIPVSYGSVEVAWALLVLAVLKPVLYTVGDAIVQCARGNVKSGTKLLKLSRLYSETSDVVRTNAYSDGFYAIVATLIILDICVNNVPATGLLDIHGTLAEALARDADVFLSYAGTFVTICLLWYLHHSMFYLIRAQNSLLLTFNKLALLFAGYLPIVFKLTGEFGHLVRNQNSSVAVQLNSGTVFMASIWLLAIWITAMSKKSELLRPSAHNIHDCIFMFLNLLIYPIVSLVIFCVCFAVPVPSAVINGAQIALIAVFILLKLLRNWTQRCVRKSEPKESPEIGEVGEELSSGKGEPDGPTKEDLEGYDNPVEVESTSL
;
A
#
# COMPACT_ATOMS: atom_id res chain seq x y z
N MET A 1 -7.62 18.73 33.15
CA MET A 1 -8.99 19.28 33.12
C MET A 1 -9.11 20.65 33.75
N ALA A 2 -8.51 20.94 34.92
CA ALA A 2 -8.71 22.22 35.62
C ALA A 2 -8.06 23.48 34.98
N ARG A 3 -7.13 23.35 34.02
CA ARG A 3 -6.38 24.50 33.47
C ARG A 3 -6.98 25.15 32.22
N GLU A 4 -7.94 24.50 31.56
CA GLU A 4 -8.52 24.98 30.29
C GLU A 4 -9.88 25.67 30.45
N HIS A 5 -10.59 25.44 31.56
CA HIS A 5 -11.90 26.07 31.82
C HIS A 5 -11.82 27.56 32.23
N HIS A 6 -10.62 28.07 32.52
CA HIS A 6 -10.40 29.47 32.93
C HIS A 6 -9.94 30.39 31.78
N LEU A 7 -9.76 29.86 30.56
CA LEU A 7 -9.28 30.65 29.41
C LEU A 7 -10.45 31.21 28.59
N ALA A 8 -10.31 32.45 28.16
CA ALA A 8 -11.28 33.10 27.28
C ALA A 8 -11.45 32.29 25.98
N PRO A 9 -12.63 32.31 25.32
CA PRO A 9 -12.88 31.57 24.08
C PRO A 9 -11.85 31.88 22.96
N SER A 10 -11.40 33.13 22.86
CA SER A 10 -10.35 33.57 21.93
C SER A 10 -8.99 32.94 22.22
N GLU A 11 -8.58 32.90 23.50
CA GLU A 11 -7.31 32.29 23.94
C GLU A 11 -7.30 30.77 23.69
N ARG A 12 -8.44 30.10 23.85
CA ARG A 12 -8.58 28.69 23.49
C ARG A 12 -8.39 28.47 22.00
N SER A 13 -9.05 29.25 21.15
CA SER A 13 -8.91 29.14 19.68
C SER A 13 -7.47 29.34 19.22
N GLN A 14 -6.79 30.36 19.76
CA GLN A 14 -5.38 30.65 19.44
C GLN A 14 -4.46 29.51 19.85
N ALA A 15 -4.62 29.00 21.08
CA ALA A 15 -3.81 27.88 21.56
C ALA A 15 -4.07 26.56 20.79
N TYR A 16 -5.24 26.40 20.17
CA TYR A 16 -5.54 25.31 19.24
C TYR A 16 -4.83 25.50 17.89
N ALA A 17 -4.86 26.71 17.34
CA ALA A 17 -4.14 27.05 16.12
C ALA A 17 -2.62 26.82 16.26
N ASP A 18 -2.03 27.26 17.38
CA ASP A 18 -0.61 27.06 17.68
C ASP A 18 -0.25 25.57 17.77
N ALA A 19 -1.12 24.75 18.38
CA ALA A 19 -0.90 23.31 18.48
C ALA A 19 -0.98 22.61 17.11
N ILE A 20 -1.93 23.01 16.26
CA ILE A 20 -2.04 22.51 14.88
C ILE A 20 -0.80 22.91 14.09
N PHE A 21 -0.37 24.17 14.19
CA PHE A 21 0.83 24.67 13.52
C PHE A 21 2.07 23.87 13.95
N ALA A 22 2.25 23.63 15.25
CA ALA A 22 3.35 22.83 15.77
C ALA A 22 3.32 21.38 15.24
N ILE A 23 2.14 20.76 15.15
CA ILE A 23 1.99 19.42 14.56
C ILE A 23 2.35 19.44 13.07
N VAL A 24 1.88 20.43 12.32
CA VAL A 24 2.20 20.54 10.89
C VAL A 24 3.71 20.77 10.69
N ALA A 25 4.32 21.66 11.44
CA ALA A 25 5.76 21.93 11.38
C ALA A 25 6.60 20.68 11.73
N THR A 26 6.19 19.92 12.75
CA THR A 26 6.87 18.66 13.10
C THR A 26 6.66 17.57 12.05
N ILE A 27 5.50 17.50 11.40
CA ILE A 27 5.27 16.62 10.24
C ILE A 27 6.18 17.02 9.07
N MET A 28 6.33 18.31 8.77
CA MET A 28 7.27 18.78 7.75
C MET A 28 8.71 18.34 8.07
N GLY A 29 9.12 18.44 9.35
CA GLY A 29 10.41 17.92 9.80
C GLY A 29 10.58 16.41 9.60
N VAL A 30 9.53 15.62 9.88
CA VAL A 30 9.52 14.17 9.59
C VAL A 30 9.68 13.90 8.10
N LEU A 31 8.94 14.60 7.25
CA LEU A 31 8.97 14.41 5.80
C LEU A 31 10.33 14.80 5.20
N MET A 32 10.91 15.92 5.65
CA MET A 32 12.23 16.37 5.21
C MET A 32 13.34 15.36 5.56
N LEU A 33 13.31 14.78 6.77
CA LEU A 33 14.27 13.73 7.13
C LEU A 33 14.01 12.45 6.35
N ALA A 34 12.76 12.10 6.11
CA ALA A 34 12.40 10.92 5.32
C ALA A 34 12.92 11.00 3.88
N THR A 35 12.90 12.18 3.25
CA THR A 35 13.46 12.39 1.90
C THR A 35 14.99 12.41 1.88
N PHE A 36 15.65 12.67 3.03
CA PHE A 36 17.10 12.61 3.16
C PHE A 36 17.64 11.20 3.45
N LEU A 37 16.79 10.28 3.95
CA LEU A 37 17.19 8.89 4.24
C LEU A 37 17.83 8.14 3.06
N PRO A 38 17.35 8.26 1.80
CA PRO A 38 17.99 7.63 0.65
C PRO A 38 19.46 8.04 0.49
N TYR A 39 19.78 9.32 0.70
CA TYR A 39 21.17 9.81 0.64
C TYR A 39 22.00 9.23 1.79
N ALA A 40 21.47 9.21 3.02
CA ALA A 40 22.17 8.60 4.14
C ALA A 40 22.41 7.09 3.93
N PHE A 41 21.47 6.39 3.29
CA PHE A 41 21.61 4.98 2.92
C PHE A 41 22.62 4.78 1.78
N LEU A 42 22.72 5.72 0.83
CA LEU A 42 23.72 5.70 -0.22
C LEU A 42 25.14 5.87 0.34
N MET A 43 25.34 6.86 1.23
CA MET A 43 26.61 7.04 1.96
C MET A 43 26.99 5.77 2.72
N PHE A 44 26.00 5.10 3.30
CA PHE A 44 26.19 3.81 3.96
C PHE A 44 26.60 2.69 2.99
N ALA A 45 26.06 2.67 1.77
CA ALA A 45 26.40 1.68 0.75
C ALA A 45 27.79 1.90 0.13
N GLU A 46 28.19 3.15 -0.12
CA GLU A 46 29.49 3.49 -0.71
C GLU A 46 30.64 3.41 0.30
N HIS A 47 30.37 3.73 1.57
CA HIS A 47 31.37 3.75 2.63
C HIS A 47 30.96 2.88 3.83
N PRO A 48 30.86 1.55 3.66
CA PRO A 48 30.27 0.65 4.66
C PRO A 48 31.10 0.50 5.94
N ARG A 49 32.37 0.91 5.93
CA ARG A 49 33.26 0.89 7.11
C ARG A 49 33.47 2.26 7.75
N GLU A 50 32.87 3.31 7.18
CA GLU A 50 32.98 4.65 7.75
C GLU A 50 31.91 4.85 8.84
N PRO A 51 32.29 5.08 10.11
CA PRO A 51 31.34 5.27 11.19
C PRO A 51 30.46 6.51 10.99
N LEU A 52 30.94 7.49 10.23
CA LEU A 52 30.17 8.68 9.86
C LEU A 52 28.89 8.33 9.10
N ALA A 53 28.91 7.32 8.22
CA ALA A 53 27.74 6.92 7.46
C ALA A 53 26.65 6.31 8.37
N VAL A 54 27.06 5.48 9.34
CA VAL A 54 26.17 4.94 10.38
C VAL A 54 25.61 6.05 11.26
N ALA A 55 26.47 7.00 11.66
CA ALA A 55 26.07 8.15 12.47
C ALA A 55 25.05 9.03 11.75
N LEU A 56 25.25 9.31 10.45
CA LEU A 56 24.34 10.10 9.63
C LEU A 56 22.96 9.42 9.50
N PHE A 57 22.94 8.16 9.09
CA PHE A 57 21.69 7.39 8.98
C PHE A 57 20.96 7.30 10.32
N SER A 58 21.69 6.95 11.38
CA SER A 58 21.12 6.76 12.70
C SER A 58 20.63 8.05 13.34
N GLY A 59 21.37 9.15 13.14
CA GLY A 59 20.97 10.50 13.55
C GLY A 59 19.66 10.91 12.86
N CYS A 60 19.54 10.72 11.55
CA CYS A 60 18.32 11.06 10.81
C CYS A 60 17.10 10.31 11.34
N VAL A 61 17.20 8.99 11.53
CA VAL A 61 16.09 8.19 12.08
C VAL A 61 15.77 8.56 13.53
N ALA A 62 16.79 8.89 14.33
CA ALA A 62 16.59 9.34 15.71
C ALA A 62 15.84 10.67 15.77
N ILE A 63 16.26 11.67 15.00
CA ILE A 63 15.58 12.98 14.91
C ILE A 63 14.14 12.80 14.41
N GLN A 64 13.92 11.92 13.43
CA GLN A 64 12.58 11.60 12.94
C GLN A 64 11.68 11.05 14.07
N GLY A 65 12.20 10.17 14.93
CA GLY A 65 11.42 9.67 16.05
C GLY A 65 11.23 10.69 17.18
N PHE A 66 12.13 11.66 17.36
CA PHE A 66 11.89 12.81 18.24
C PHE A 66 10.76 13.71 17.72
N PHE A 67 10.69 13.98 16.41
CA PHE A 67 9.55 14.70 15.84
C PHE A 67 8.24 13.91 16.00
N MET A 68 8.26 12.59 15.82
CA MET A 68 7.09 11.75 16.10
C MET A 68 6.65 11.80 17.57
N LEU A 69 7.61 11.90 18.50
CA LEU A 69 7.32 12.09 19.92
C LEU A 69 6.71 13.48 20.19
N ALA A 70 7.21 14.53 19.52
CA ALA A 70 6.64 15.87 19.61
C ALA A 70 5.19 15.91 19.11
N ILE A 71 4.90 15.27 17.97
CA ILE A 71 3.53 15.12 17.44
C ILE A 71 2.63 14.43 18.47
N LEU A 72 3.09 13.31 19.03
CA LEU A 72 2.32 12.57 20.06
C LEU A 72 2.09 13.44 21.31
N TRP A 73 3.07 14.23 21.70
CA TRP A 73 2.95 15.13 22.86
C TRP A 73 1.95 16.26 22.61
N HIS A 74 2.04 16.97 21.47
CA HIS A 74 1.09 18.02 21.11
C HIS A 74 -0.33 17.48 20.96
N ALA A 75 -0.50 16.32 20.29
CA ALA A 75 -1.79 15.69 20.12
C ALA A 75 -2.38 15.20 21.45
N SER A 76 -1.59 14.60 22.33
CA SER A 76 -2.07 14.09 23.63
C SER A 76 -2.28 15.18 24.68
N SER A 77 -1.73 16.37 24.49
CA SER A 77 -1.96 17.52 25.37
C SER A 77 -3.34 18.16 25.15
N ARG A 78 -4.01 17.88 24.03
CA ARG A 78 -5.29 18.49 23.64
C ARG A 78 -6.32 17.43 23.25
N PRO A 79 -7.36 17.17 24.07
CA PRO A 79 -8.34 16.12 23.79
C PRO A 79 -9.07 16.26 22.45
N ASN A 80 -9.29 17.50 21.98
CA ASN A 80 -10.02 17.77 20.73
C ASN A 80 -9.26 17.37 19.46
N LEU A 81 -7.95 17.14 19.54
CA LEU A 81 -7.14 16.66 18.41
C LEU A 81 -7.13 15.13 18.29
N LEU A 82 -7.61 14.43 19.33
CA LEU A 82 -7.70 12.97 19.35
C LEU A 82 -9.05 12.53 18.76
N LYS A 83 -9.10 11.30 18.22
CA LYS A 83 -10.37 10.70 17.80
C LYS A 83 -11.34 10.66 18.99
N LYS A 84 -12.62 10.95 18.75
CA LYS A 84 -13.67 11.00 19.79
C LYS A 84 -13.69 9.75 20.67
N GLU A 85 -13.53 8.57 20.06
CA GLU A 85 -13.46 7.26 20.73
C GLU A 85 -12.30 7.15 21.74
N LEU A 86 -11.16 7.79 21.45
CA LEU A 86 -10.02 7.85 22.34
C LEU A 86 -10.25 8.90 23.42
N ALA A 87 -10.70 10.10 23.05
CA ALA A 87 -10.94 11.21 23.97
C ALA A 87 -12.00 10.89 25.05
N GLN A 88 -12.97 10.02 24.75
CA GLN A 88 -14.01 9.56 25.68
C GLN A 88 -13.53 8.51 26.68
N GLN A 89 -12.33 7.93 26.49
CA GLN A 89 -11.77 7.00 27.47
C GLN A 89 -11.29 7.79 28.68
N GLY A 90 -11.74 7.40 29.88
CA GLY A 90 -11.42 8.09 31.13
C GLY A 90 -9.92 8.40 31.31
N THR A 91 -9.63 9.43 32.12
CA THR A 91 -8.30 10.03 32.30
C THR A 91 -7.18 9.04 32.63
N GLU A 92 -7.44 8.04 33.49
CA GLU A 92 -6.47 7.00 33.84
C GLU A 92 -6.10 6.10 32.65
N LYS A 93 -7.11 5.69 31.87
CA LYS A 93 -6.91 4.85 30.68
C LYS A 93 -6.14 5.62 29.60
N MET A 94 -6.45 6.91 29.42
CA MET A 94 -5.71 7.80 28.52
C MET A 94 -4.24 7.95 28.91
N LYS A 95 -3.94 8.11 30.21
CA LYS A 95 -2.55 8.21 30.71
C LYS A 95 -1.76 6.94 30.40
N SER A 96 -2.35 5.75 30.63
CA SER A 96 -1.74 4.46 30.28
C SER A 96 -1.49 4.30 28.78
N LEU A 97 -2.47 4.69 27.94
CA LEU A 97 -2.32 4.66 26.48
C LEU A 97 -1.21 5.59 26.00
N ARG A 98 -1.13 6.81 26.54
CA ARG A 98 -0.07 7.79 26.23
C ARG A 98 1.30 7.26 26.57
N THR A 99 1.47 6.69 27.78
CA THR A 99 2.75 6.10 28.20
C THR A 99 3.15 4.96 27.26
N ARG A 100 2.21 4.07 26.92
CA ARG A 100 2.48 2.96 25.99
C ARG A 100 2.83 3.44 24.58
N ALA A 101 2.16 4.46 24.07
CA ALA A 101 2.47 5.05 22.77
C ALA A 101 3.85 5.72 22.77
N THR A 102 4.17 6.47 23.83
CA THR A 102 5.46 7.14 24.03
C THR A 102 6.61 6.14 24.02
N ILE A 103 6.49 5.07 24.82
CA ILE A 103 7.49 3.99 24.85
C ILE A 103 7.66 3.37 23.45
N ARG A 104 6.55 3.08 22.75
CA ARG A 104 6.62 2.49 21.39
C ARG A 104 7.35 3.38 20.39
N VAL A 105 7.13 4.69 20.43
CA VAL A 105 7.80 5.66 19.55
C VAL A 105 9.27 5.81 19.91
N LEU A 106 9.61 5.86 21.20
CA LEU A 106 10.97 6.13 21.69
C LEU A 106 11.96 4.97 21.47
N ILE A 107 11.48 3.72 21.38
CA ILE A 107 12.35 2.55 21.18
C ILE A 107 13.25 2.71 19.94
N ARG A 108 12.72 3.25 18.83
CA ARG A 108 13.51 3.41 17.60
C ARG A 108 14.63 4.44 17.79
N PRO A 109 14.36 5.72 18.16
CA PRO A 109 15.42 6.68 18.44
C PRO A 109 16.49 6.17 19.39
N VAL A 110 16.12 5.50 20.47
CA VAL A 110 17.09 5.00 21.46
C VAL A 110 18.02 3.95 20.84
N ILE A 111 17.50 2.96 20.10
CA ILE A 111 18.35 1.94 19.46
C ILE A 111 19.30 2.60 18.44
N TYR A 112 18.81 3.54 17.64
CA TYR A 112 19.62 4.20 16.62
C TYR A 112 20.65 5.15 17.25
N LEU A 113 20.33 5.84 18.35
CA LEU A 113 21.30 6.63 19.12
C LEU A 113 22.39 5.77 19.76
N ILE A 114 22.08 4.53 20.18
CA ILE A 114 23.07 3.58 20.69
C ILE A 114 23.98 3.08 19.55
N ALA A 115 23.46 2.93 18.33
CA ALA A 115 24.27 2.50 17.19
C ALA A 115 25.40 3.48 16.83
N ILE A 116 25.23 4.78 17.14
CA ILE A 116 26.23 5.83 16.87
C ILE A 116 27.56 5.56 17.61
N PRO A 117 27.63 5.53 18.95
CA PRO A 117 28.88 5.26 19.66
C PRO A 117 29.41 3.85 19.36
N VAL A 118 28.54 2.86 19.16
CA VAL A 118 28.96 1.49 18.79
C VAL A 118 29.69 1.47 17.45
N SER A 119 29.27 2.29 16.49
CA SER A 119 29.91 2.35 15.16
C SER A 119 31.38 2.78 15.20
N TYR A 120 31.77 3.62 16.16
CA TYR A 120 33.17 4.02 16.34
C TYR A 120 34.04 2.90 16.92
N GLY A 121 33.45 1.89 17.56
CA GLY A 121 34.16 0.71 18.05
C GLY A 121 34.17 -0.43 17.03
N SER A 122 33.01 -0.76 16.47
CA SER A 122 32.87 -1.73 15.38
C SER A 122 31.61 -1.40 14.57
N VAL A 123 31.83 -1.12 13.29
CA VAL A 123 30.76 -0.82 12.34
C VAL A 123 29.90 -2.06 12.07
N GLU A 124 30.51 -3.24 12.11
CA GLU A 124 29.82 -4.53 11.94
C GLU A 124 28.79 -4.77 13.06
N VAL A 125 29.16 -4.47 14.30
CA VAL A 125 28.25 -4.57 15.46
C VAL A 125 27.12 -3.55 15.35
N ALA A 126 27.44 -2.31 14.94
CA ALA A 126 26.41 -1.29 14.72
C ALA A 126 25.41 -1.74 13.63
N TRP A 127 25.88 -2.36 12.55
CA TRP A 127 25.01 -2.88 11.51
C TRP A 127 24.11 -4.02 12.00
N ALA A 128 24.68 -4.97 12.76
CA ALA A 128 23.89 -6.03 13.38
C ALA A 128 22.76 -5.46 14.26
N LEU A 129 23.05 -4.41 15.05
CA LEU A 129 22.03 -3.71 15.85
C LEU A 129 20.94 -3.06 14.99
N LEU A 130 21.30 -2.40 13.89
CA LEU A 130 20.33 -1.76 12.98
C LEU A 130 19.43 -2.79 12.29
N VAL A 131 19.98 -3.90 11.82
CA VAL A 131 19.21 -5.01 11.23
C VAL A 131 18.25 -5.63 12.26
N LEU A 132 18.71 -5.86 13.48
CA LEU A 132 17.85 -6.32 14.58
C LEU A 132 16.72 -5.32 14.87
N ALA A 133 16.97 -4.02 14.79
CA ALA A 133 15.95 -2.99 14.99
C ALA A 133 14.81 -3.08 13.95
N VAL A 134 15.12 -3.46 12.71
CA VAL A 134 14.14 -3.70 11.64
C VAL A 134 13.32 -4.97 11.91
N LEU A 135 13.97 -6.04 12.41
CA LEU A 135 13.34 -7.33 12.74
C LEU A 135 12.54 -7.33 14.06
N LYS A 136 12.44 -6.18 14.74
CA LYS A 136 11.75 -6.02 16.04
C LYS A 136 10.36 -6.67 16.15
N PRO A 137 9.43 -6.60 15.17
CA PRO A 137 8.13 -7.25 15.29
C PRO A 137 8.25 -8.77 15.49
N VAL A 138 9.25 -9.38 14.84
CA VAL A 138 9.55 -10.81 14.94
C VAL A 138 10.27 -11.10 16.24
N LEU A 139 11.33 -10.35 16.56
CA LEU A 139 12.15 -10.55 17.76
C LEU A 139 11.36 -10.39 19.06
N TYR A 140 10.49 -9.37 19.15
CA TYR A 140 9.66 -9.16 20.34
C TYR A 140 8.62 -10.27 20.50
N THR A 141 8.02 -10.73 19.40
CA THR A 141 7.02 -11.81 19.41
C THR A 141 7.65 -13.15 19.79
N VAL A 142 8.82 -13.46 19.22
CA VAL A 142 9.58 -14.68 19.53
C VAL A 142 10.10 -14.63 20.96
N GLY A 143 10.65 -13.50 21.41
CA GLY A 143 11.16 -13.33 22.78
C GLY A 143 10.07 -13.46 23.85
N ASP A 144 8.91 -12.82 23.67
CA ASP A 144 7.77 -12.94 24.58
C ASP A 144 7.22 -14.38 24.60
N ALA A 145 7.20 -15.05 23.45
CA ALA A 145 6.83 -16.46 23.37
C ALA A 145 7.81 -17.37 24.12
N ILE A 146 9.12 -17.16 23.97
CA ILE A 146 10.16 -17.92 24.67
C ILE A 146 10.06 -17.70 26.18
N VAL A 147 9.92 -16.45 26.64
CA VAL A 147 9.79 -16.13 28.07
C VAL A 147 8.53 -16.74 28.67
N GLN A 148 7.41 -16.76 27.94
CA GLN A 148 6.18 -17.37 28.44
C GLN A 148 6.23 -18.89 28.44
N CYS A 149 6.91 -19.51 27.47
CA CYS A 149 7.22 -20.94 27.52
C CYS A 149 8.15 -21.27 28.69
N ALA A 150 9.19 -20.45 28.94
CA ALA A 150 10.13 -20.62 30.06
C ALA A 150 9.47 -20.44 31.43
N ARG A 151 8.43 -19.60 31.53
CA ARG A 151 7.61 -19.41 32.75
C ARG A 151 6.51 -20.47 32.93
N GLY A 152 6.52 -21.55 32.14
CA GLY A 152 5.56 -22.66 32.24
C GLY A 152 4.23 -22.44 31.52
N ASN A 153 4.02 -21.29 30.89
CA ASN A 153 2.78 -20.95 30.17
C ASN A 153 2.89 -21.25 28.67
N VAL A 154 3.19 -22.51 28.33
CA VAL A 154 3.43 -22.97 26.93
C VAL A 154 2.24 -22.69 26.00
N LYS A 155 0.99 -22.80 26.48
CA LYS A 155 -0.22 -22.47 25.71
C LYS A 155 -0.33 -20.97 25.37
N SER A 156 0.15 -20.09 26.24
CA SER A 156 0.15 -18.63 26.00
C SER A 156 1.31 -18.22 25.10
N GLY A 157 2.50 -18.81 25.27
CA GLY A 157 3.66 -18.59 24.40
C GLY A 157 3.40 -19.03 22.94
N THR A 158 2.81 -20.21 22.75
CA THR A 158 2.38 -20.68 21.41
C THR A 158 1.25 -19.85 20.82
N LYS A 159 0.37 -19.27 21.65
CA LYS A 159 -0.66 -18.32 21.21
C LYS A 159 -0.09 -16.95 20.84
N LEU A 160 1.06 -16.54 21.39
CA LEU A 160 1.77 -15.31 20.99
C LEU A 160 2.50 -15.45 19.67
N LEU A 161 3.02 -16.66 19.39
CA LEU A 161 3.51 -17.04 18.07
C LEU A 161 2.39 -17.14 17.03
N LYS A 162 1.10 -17.20 17.43
CA LYS A 162 0.00 -17.05 16.46
C LYS A 162 0.01 -15.63 15.92
N LEU A 163 0.03 -15.53 14.59
CA LEU A 163 -0.10 -14.35 13.72
C LEU A 163 -1.22 -13.35 14.10
N SER A 164 -2.08 -13.71 15.06
CA SER A 164 -3.16 -12.92 15.64
C SER A 164 -2.76 -11.54 16.19
N ARG A 165 -1.50 -11.29 16.56
CA ARG A 165 -1.08 -9.95 17.01
C ARG A 165 -0.86 -8.98 15.85
N LEU A 166 -0.24 -9.44 14.75
CA LEU A 166 -0.22 -8.73 13.45
C LEU A 166 -1.64 -8.50 12.91
N TYR A 167 -2.57 -9.35 13.32
CA TYR A 167 -3.96 -9.29 12.89
C TYR A 167 -4.78 -8.17 13.59
N SER A 168 -4.37 -7.70 14.77
CA SER A 168 -5.22 -6.84 15.62
C SER A 168 -5.13 -5.33 15.37
N GLU A 169 -4.04 -4.83 14.78
CA GLU A 169 -3.90 -3.41 14.46
C GLU A 169 -4.49 -3.15 13.07
N THR A 170 -5.64 -2.48 13.02
CA THR A 170 -6.28 -2.04 11.79
C THR A 170 -5.62 -0.76 11.28
N SER A 171 -5.35 -0.69 9.98
CA SER A 171 -4.75 0.48 9.33
C SER A 171 -5.71 1.10 8.33
N ASP A 172 -5.53 2.39 8.07
CA ASP A 172 -6.36 3.13 7.13
C ASP A 172 -6.11 2.68 5.69
N VAL A 173 -7.14 2.11 5.06
CA VAL A 173 -7.09 1.58 3.68
C VAL A 173 -6.82 2.68 2.67
N VAL A 174 -7.34 3.89 2.89
CA VAL A 174 -7.19 5.02 1.97
C VAL A 174 -5.72 5.40 1.81
N ARG A 175 -4.99 5.49 2.92
CA ARG A 175 -3.55 5.79 2.89
C ARG A 175 -2.72 4.71 2.22
N THR A 176 -3.07 3.43 2.39
CA THR A 176 -2.39 2.34 1.68
C THR A 176 -2.63 2.42 0.18
N ASN A 177 -3.86 2.69 -0.24
CA ASN A 177 -4.18 2.84 -1.66
C ASN A 177 -3.42 4.01 -2.28
N ALA A 178 -3.44 5.18 -1.64
CA ALA A 178 -2.71 6.35 -2.11
C ALA A 178 -1.18 6.10 -2.21
N TYR A 179 -0.61 5.38 -1.24
CA TYR A 179 0.81 5.00 -1.29
C TYR A 179 1.11 4.03 -2.44
N SER A 180 0.30 2.99 -2.62
CA SER A 180 0.45 2.02 -3.71
C SER A 180 0.28 2.69 -5.08
N ASP A 181 -0.71 3.56 -5.26
CA ASP A 181 -0.97 4.28 -6.51
C ASP A 181 0.22 5.18 -6.88
N GLY A 182 0.72 5.96 -5.92
CA GLY A 182 1.93 6.77 -6.11
C GLY A 182 3.17 5.92 -6.43
N PHE A 183 3.31 4.76 -5.78
CA PHE A 183 4.41 3.84 -6.03
C PHE A 183 4.38 3.28 -7.47
N TYR A 184 3.25 2.76 -7.93
CA TYR A 184 3.11 2.25 -9.29
C TYR A 184 3.33 3.35 -10.35
N ALA A 185 2.88 4.59 -10.09
CA ALA A 185 3.14 5.73 -10.97
C ALA A 185 4.64 6.05 -11.07
N ILE A 186 5.38 6.03 -9.95
CA ILE A 186 6.85 6.22 -9.96
C ILE A 186 7.52 5.09 -10.74
N VAL A 187 7.14 3.83 -10.50
CA VAL A 187 7.73 2.69 -11.21
C VAL A 187 7.50 2.78 -12.72
N ALA A 188 6.29 3.16 -13.16
CA ALA A 188 5.99 3.35 -14.58
C ALA A 188 6.81 4.50 -15.21
N THR A 189 6.99 5.60 -14.48
CA THR A 189 7.75 6.76 -14.98
C THR A 189 9.24 6.49 -15.05
N LEU A 190 9.82 5.71 -14.13
CA LEU A 190 11.24 5.33 -14.19
C LEU A 190 11.60 4.58 -15.47
N ILE A 191 10.69 3.77 -16.00
CA ILE A 191 10.94 3.00 -17.24
C ILE A 191 10.98 3.93 -18.45
N ILE A 192 9.99 4.81 -18.62
CA ILE A 192 9.99 5.72 -19.78
C ILE A 192 11.15 6.71 -19.70
N LEU A 193 11.56 7.13 -18.50
CA LEU A 193 12.73 7.99 -18.32
C LEU A 193 14.03 7.33 -18.78
N ASP A 194 14.23 6.03 -18.55
CA ASP A 194 15.42 5.32 -19.04
C ASP A 194 15.50 5.34 -20.58
N ILE A 195 14.36 5.17 -21.26
CA ILE A 195 14.27 5.26 -22.73
C ILE A 195 14.54 6.68 -23.23
N CYS A 196 13.95 7.69 -22.58
CA CYS A 196 14.16 9.09 -22.95
C CYS A 196 15.63 9.53 -22.81
N VAL A 197 16.41 8.88 -21.94
CA VAL A 197 17.83 9.19 -21.75
C VAL A 197 18.72 8.40 -22.71
N ASN A 198 18.47 7.11 -22.90
CA ASN A 198 19.41 6.21 -23.59
C ASN A 198 19.10 5.99 -25.08
N ASN A 199 17.84 6.17 -25.51
CA ASN A 199 17.36 5.73 -26.83
C ASN A 199 16.89 6.88 -27.73
N VAL A 200 17.17 8.13 -27.36
CA VAL A 200 16.93 9.30 -28.22
C VAL A 200 18.18 9.55 -29.08
N PRO A 201 18.12 9.39 -30.43
CA PRO A 201 19.29 9.59 -31.27
C PRO A 201 19.80 11.04 -31.21
N ALA A 202 21.09 11.22 -30.95
CA ALA A 202 21.70 12.55 -30.98
C ALA A 202 21.85 13.05 -32.42
N THR A 203 21.72 14.37 -32.62
CA THR A 203 21.76 15.00 -33.95
C THR A 203 23.06 14.72 -34.72
N GLY A 204 24.20 14.62 -34.03
CA GLY A 204 25.50 14.29 -34.64
C GLY A 204 25.72 12.81 -34.97
N LEU A 205 24.82 11.92 -34.52
CA LEU A 205 24.90 10.47 -34.78
C LEU A 205 24.07 10.04 -36.00
N LEU A 206 23.20 10.91 -36.51
CA LEU A 206 22.42 10.68 -37.75
C LEU A 206 23.32 10.58 -38.98
N ASP A 207 24.47 11.25 -38.99
CA ASP A 207 25.46 11.13 -40.08
C ASP A 207 26.11 9.73 -40.16
N ILE A 208 26.03 8.93 -39.07
CA ILE A 208 26.61 7.59 -38.97
C ILE A 208 25.53 6.49 -39.07
N HIS A 209 24.32 6.77 -38.59
CA HIS A 209 23.23 5.80 -38.45
C HIS A 209 22.20 5.82 -39.59
N GLY A 210 22.38 6.69 -40.59
CA GLY A 210 21.46 6.83 -41.69
C GLY A 210 20.25 7.68 -41.30
N THR A 211 19.04 7.20 -41.61
CA THR A 211 17.81 7.93 -41.34
C THR A 211 17.33 7.76 -39.90
N LEU A 212 16.54 8.71 -39.39
CA LEU A 212 15.88 8.58 -38.09
C LEU A 212 15.03 7.30 -37.99
N ALA A 213 14.41 6.87 -39.10
CA ALA A 213 13.62 5.65 -39.16
C ALA A 213 14.47 4.39 -38.92
N GLU A 214 15.68 4.32 -39.47
CA GLU A 214 16.60 3.20 -39.26
C GLU A 214 17.13 3.15 -37.83
N ALA A 215 17.41 4.32 -37.24
CA ALA A 215 17.78 4.41 -35.83
C ALA A 215 16.66 3.91 -34.91
N LEU A 216 15.41 4.33 -35.15
CA LEU A 216 14.24 3.86 -34.37
C LEU A 216 13.94 2.37 -34.58
N ALA A 217 14.14 1.86 -35.80
CA ALA A 217 13.93 0.43 -36.10
C ALA A 217 14.94 -0.45 -35.36
N ARG A 218 16.17 0.04 -35.13
CA ARG A 218 17.19 -0.68 -34.34
C ARG A 218 16.78 -0.82 -32.87
N ASP A 219 16.07 0.16 -32.32
CA ASP A 219 15.62 0.18 -30.92
C ASP A 219 14.22 -0.45 -30.71
N ALA A 220 13.65 -1.08 -31.74
CA ALA A 220 12.31 -1.66 -31.69
C ALA A 220 12.10 -2.67 -30.54
N ASP A 221 13.11 -3.47 -30.21
CA ASP A 221 13.05 -4.44 -29.11
C ASP A 221 12.96 -3.77 -27.74
N VAL A 222 13.58 -2.59 -27.59
CA VAL A 222 13.50 -1.78 -26.36
C VAL A 222 12.09 -1.21 -26.22
N PHE A 223 11.51 -0.68 -27.31
CA PHE A 223 10.13 -0.20 -27.30
C PHE A 223 9.10 -1.32 -27.06
N LEU A 224 9.35 -2.54 -27.56
CA LEU A 224 8.52 -3.70 -27.26
C LEU A 224 8.64 -4.11 -25.77
N SER A 225 9.85 -4.08 -25.21
CA SER A 225 10.10 -4.36 -23.80
C SER A 225 9.45 -3.32 -22.88
N TYR A 226 9.41 -2.06 -23.34
CA TYR A 226 8.71 -0.98 -22.68
C TYR A 226 7.22 -1.26 -22.62
N ALA A 227 6.60 -1.54 -23.78
CA ALA A 227 5.17 -1.82 -23.84
C ALA A 227 4.78 -3.02 -22.96
N GLY A 228 5.53 -4.13 -23.02
CA GLY A 228 5.30 -5.31 -22.18
C GLY A 228 5.39 -5.01 -20.68
N THR A 229 6.44 -4.30 -20.26
CA THR A 229 6.63 -3.99 -18.83
C THR A 229 5.63 -2.95 -18.33
N PHE A 230 5.33 -1.91 -19.12
CA PHE A 230 4.34 -0.89 -18.77
C PHE A 230 2.95 -1.53 -18.59
N VAL A 231 2.56 -2.41 -19.51
CA VAL A 231 1.31 -3.18 -19.40
C VAL A 231 1.30 -4.05 -18.14
N THR A 232 2.42 -4.70 -17.83
CA THR A 232 2.56 -5.50 -16.60
C THR A 232 2.34 -4.65 -15.35
N ILE A 233 2.94 -3.46 -15.28
CA ILE A 233 2.76 -2.52 -14.18
C ILE A 233 1.30 -2.10 -14.05
N CYS A 234 0.67 -1.67 -15.15
CA CYS A 234 -0.72 -1.23 -15.16
C CYS A 234 -1.69 -2.35 -14.74
N LEU A 235 -1.45 -3.59 -15.16
CA LEU A 235 -2.30 -4.72 -14.80
C LEU A 235 -2.07 -5.19 -13.35
N LEU A 236 -0.85 -5.15 -12.82
CA LEU A 236 -0.58 -5.37 -11.39
C LEU A 236 -1.25 -4.30 -10.52
N TRP A 237 -1.16 -3.03 -10.95
CA TRP A 237 -1.88 -1.93 -10.31
C TRP A 237 -3.40 -2.15 -10.38
N TYR A 238 -3.95 -2.54 -11.53
CA TYR A 238 -5.37 -2.84 -11.70
C TYR A 238 -5.83 -3.97 -10.77
N LEU A 239 -5.04 -5.05 -10.64
CA LEU A 239 -5.31 -6.14 -9.71
C LEU A 239 -5.33 -5.66 -8.25
N HIS A 240 -4.33 -4.88 -7.85
CA HIS A 240 -4.27 -4.27 -6.53
C HIS A 240 -5.50 -3.38 -6.29
N HIS A 241 -5.79 -2.43 -7.17
CA HIS A 241 -6.92 -1.50 -7.06
C HIS A 241 -8.27 -2.23 -6.98
N SER A 242 -8.49 -3.18 -7.88
CA SER A 242 -9.74 -3.97 -7.92
C SER A 242 -9.93 -4.80 -6.65
N MET A 243 -8.87 -5.38 -6.11
CA MET A 243 -8.89 -6.11 -4.85
C MET A 243 -9.17 -5.19 -3.66
N PHE A 244 -8.46 -4.06 -3.56
CA PHE A 244 -8.61 -3.10 -2.45
C PHE A 244 -9.96 -2.38 -2.46
N TYR A 245 -10.64 -2.29 -3.59
CA TYR A 245 -12.04 -1.85 -3.66
C TYR A 245 -12.96 -2.74 -2.82
N LEU A 246 -12.70 -4.06 -2.77
CA LEU A 246 -13.49 -5.04 -2.01
C LEU A 246 -13.07 -5.14 -0.53
N ILE A 247 -11.87 -4.68 -0.20
CA ILE A 247 -11.34 -4.66 1.17
C ILE A 247 -11.93 -3.47 1.93
N ARG A 248 -12.57 -3.75 3.07
CA ARG A 248 -13.12 -2.75 3.99
C ARG A 248 -12.09 -2.31 5.02
N ALA A 249 -11.34 -3.26 5.56
CA ALA A 249 -10.37 -3.05 6.61
C ALA A 249 -9.13 -3.90 6.33
N GLN A 250 -7.95 -3.38 6.66
CA GLN A 250 -6.70 -4.11 6.58
C GLN A 250 -6.07 -4.23 7.97
N ASN A 251 -5.47 -5.37 8.24
CA ASN A 251 -4.64 -5.58 9.42
C ASN A 251 -3.15 -5.39 9.08
N SER A 252 -2.25 -5.54 10.05
CA SER A 252 -0.81 -5.38 9.81
C SER A 252 -0.22 -6.48 8.91
N LEU A 253 -0.86 -7.64 8.81
CA LEU A 253 -0.44 -8.72 7.93
C LEU A 253 -0.68 -8.38 6.45
N LEU A 254 -1.91 -7.95 6.11
CA LEU A 254 -2.26 -7.45 4.78
C LEU A 254 -1.34 -6.29 4.37
N LEU A 255 -1.09 -5.36 5.31
CA LEU A 255 -0.17 -4.26 5.09
C LEU A 255 1.27 -4.73 4.81
N THR A 256 1.71 -5.82 5.45
CA THR A 256 3.04 -6.41 5.23
C THR A 256 3.11 -7.07 3.86
N PHE A 257 2.11 -7.85 3.48
CA PHE A 257 2.04 -8.43 2.14
C PHE A 257 1.97 -7.35 1.06
N ASN A 258 1.25 -6.25 1.30
CA ASN A 258 1.26 -5.12 0.37
C ASN A 258 2.66 -4.53 0.19
N LYS A 259 3.41 -4.31 1.27
CA LYS A 259 4.80 -3.84 1.19
C LYS A 259 5.70 -4.80 0.42
N LEU A 260 5.51 -6.11 0.60
CA LEU A 260 6.27 -7.12 -0.13
C LEU A 260 5.91 -7.13 -1.62
N ALA A 261 4.62 -7.01 -1.97
CA ALA A 261 4.19 -6.86 -3.36
C ALA A 261 4.83 -5.63 -4.01
N LEU A 262 4.79 -4.47 -3.34
CA LEU A 262 5.40 -3.23 -3.81
C LEU A 262 6.94 -3.33 -3.89
N LEU A 263 7.60 -4.00 -2.95
CA LEU A 263 9.05 -4.24 -3.02
C LEU A 263 9.44 -4.90 -4.34
N PHE A 264 8.76 -5.99 -4.73
CA PHE A 264 9.04 -6.68 -5.99
C PHE A 264 8.56 -5.90 -7.22
N ALA A 265 7.44 -5.18 -7.13
CA ALA A 265 7.04 -4.25 -8.19
C ALA A 265 8.07 -3.13 -8.41
N GLY A 266 8.80 -2.71 -7.36
CA GLY A 266 9.90 -1.75 -7.44
C GLY A 266 11.12 -2.24 -8.22
N TYR A 267 11.28 -3.55 -8.40
CA TYR A 267 12.35 -4.13 -9.23
C TYR A 267 12.01 -4.16 -10.72
N LEU A 268 10.76 -3.86 -11.11
CA LEU A 268 10.31 -3.88 -12.51
C LEU A 268 11.18 -3.02 -13.46
N PRO A 269 11.66 -1.81 -13.09
CA PRO A 269 12.52 -1.03 -13.97
C PRO A 269 13.87 -1.69 -14.26
N ILE A 270 14.44 -2.41 -13.29
CA ILE A 270 15.70 -3.13 -13.46
C ILE A 270 15.50 -4.31 -14.41
N VAL A 271 14.45 -5.10 -14.22
CA VAL A 271 14.20 -6.25 -15.10
C VAL A 271 13.77 -5.83 -16.51
N PHE A 272 13.10 -4.69 -16.67
CA PHE A 272 12.87 -4.07 -17.98
C PHE A 272 14.20 -3.84 -18.71
N LYS A 273 15.15 -3.15 -18.05
CA LYS A 273 16.45 -2.84 -18.65
C LYS A 273 17.23 -4.10 -19.01
N LEU A 274 17.31 -5.06 -18.10
CA LEU A 274 17.97 -6.35 -18.35
C LEU A 274 17.32 -7.12 -19.51
N THR A 275 16.00 -7.10 -19.62
CA THR A 275 15.27 -7.80 -20.68
C THR A 275 15.43 -7.10 -22.03
N GLY A 276 15.48 -5.76 -22.06
CA GLY A 276 15.74 -5.00 -23.28
C GLY A 276 17.17 -5.20 -23.80
N GLU A 277 18.17 -5.08 -22.93
CA GLU A 277 19.59 -5.17 -23.30
C GLU A 277 20.04 -6.59 -23.62
N PHE A 278 19.63 -7.59 -22.84
CA PHE A 278 20.17 -8.96 -22.97
C PHE A 278 19.17 -9.96 -23.56
N GLY A 279 17.89 -9.60 -23.65
CA GLY A 279 16.83 -10.54 -24.02
C GLY A 279 16.78 -10.94 -25.49
N HIS A 280 17.32 -10.12 -26.40
CA HIS A 280 17.30 -10.37 -27.85
C HIS A 280 18.45 -11.29 -28.33
N LEU A 281 19.48 -11.52 -27.50
CA LEU A 281 20.63 -12.37 -27.81
C LEU A 281 20.36 -13.85 -27.47
N VAL A 282 19.44 -14.48 -28.23
CA VAL A 282 18.95 -15.87 -28.02
C VAL A 282 20.07 -16.93 -27.98
N ARG A 283 21.28 -16.61 -28.47
CA ARG A 283 22.43 -17.54 -28.52
C ARG A 283 23.29 -17.58 -27.26
N ASN A 284 23.08 -16.67 -26.29
CA ASN A 284 23.86 -16.59 -25.06
C ASN A 284 23.02 -16.96 -23.83
N GLN A 285 23.62 -17.66 -22.85
CA GLN A 285 22.99 -18.01 -21.57
C GLN A 285 22.37 -16.78 -20.84
N ASN A 286 22.90 -15.59 -21.12
CA ASN A 286 22.44 -14.32 -20.54
C ASN A 286 20.98 -13.97 -20.89
N SER A 287 20.47 -14.37 -22.07
CA SER A 287 19.08 -14.08 -22.47
C SER A 287 18.09 -14.83 -21.58
N SER A 288 18.32 -16.13 -21.33
CA SER A 288 17.48 -16.93 -20.43
C SER A 288 17.49 -16.39 -19.00
N VAL A 289 18.64 -15.93 -18.50
CA VAL A 289 18.76 -15.36 -17.14
C VAL A 289 17.98 -14.05 -17.02
N ALA A 290 18.10 -13.14 -17.99
CA ALA A 290 17.35 -11.88 -17.99
C ALA A 290 15.84 -12.12 -17.94
N VAL A 291 15.38 -13.04 -18.78
CA VAL A 291 13.99 -13.49 -18.85
C VAL A 291 13.51 -14.15 -17.55
N GLN A 292 14.34 -15.01 -16.93
CA GLN A 292 14.04 -15.65 -15.65
C GLN A 292 13.93 -14.62 -14.53
N LEU A 293 14.82 -13.63 -14.49
CA LEU A 293 14.76 -12.54 -13.51
C LEU A 293 13.50 -11.69 -13.68
N ASN A 294 13.12 -11.37 -14.93
CA ASN A 294 11.86 -10.67 -15.21
C ASN A 294 10.65 -11.47 -14.73
N SER A 295 10.54 -12.74 -15.14
CA SER A 295 9.41 -13.60 -14.80
C SER A 295 9.36 -13.89 -13.29
N GLY A 296 10.50 -14.13 -12.65
CA GLY A 296 10.60 -14.32 -11.20
C GLY A 296 10.19 -13.08 -10.42
N THR A 297 10.53 -11.88 -10.90
CA THR A 297 10.13 -10.60 -10.28
C THR A 297 8.62 -10.39 -10.36
N VAL A 298 8.03 -10.62 -11.54
CA VAL A 298 6.57 -10.52 -11.75
C VAL A 298 5.82 -11.58 -10.91
N PHE A 299 6.36 -12.80 -10.82
CA PHE A 299 5.82 -13.85 -9.95
C PHE A 299 5.82 -13.40 -8.48
N MET A 300 6.95 -12.88 -7.99
CA MET A 300 7.06 -12.42 -6.62
C MET A 300 6.15 -11.22 -6.33
N ALA A 301 6.02 -10.26 -7.25
CA ALA A 301 5.09 -9.14 -7.08
C ALA A 301 3.63 -9.62 -6.99
N SER A 302 3.24 -10.57 -7.84
CA SER A 302 1.86 -11.05 -7.94
C SER A 302 1.45 -12.06 -6.87
N ILE A 303 2.35 -12.92 -6.40
CA ILE A 303 2.05 -13.91 -5.35
C ILE A 303 1.69 -13.24 -4.02
N TRP A 304 2.30 -12.09 -3.71
CA TRP A 304 1.94 -11.32 -2.51
C TRP A 304 0.56 -10.65 -2.63
N LEU A 305 0.16 -10.21 -3.83
CA LEU A 305 -1.22 -9.76 -4.07
C LEU A 305 -2.23 -10.90 -3.86
N LEU A 306 -1.91 -12.11 -4.34
CA LEU A 306 -2.72 -13.30 -4.08
C LEU A 306 -2.77 -13.64 -2.58
N ALA A 307 -1.65 -13.52 -1.85
CA ALA A 307 -1.60 -13.75 -0.41
C ALA A 307 -2.46 -12.76 0.39
N ILE A 308 -2.53 -11.49 -0.01
CA ILE A 308 -3.46 -10.49 0.56
C ILE A 308 -4.89 -11.00 0.42
N TRP A 309 -5.28 -11.45 -0.77
CA TRP A 309 -6.63 -11.90 -1.05
C TRP A 309 -7.02 -13.16 -0.27
N ILE A 310 -6.15 -14.18 -0.25
CA ILE A 310 -6.39 -15.43 0.50
C ILE A 310 -6.58 -15.12 2.00
N THR A 311 -5.78 -14.20 2.52
CA THR A 311 -5.85 -13.78 3.93
C THR A 311 -7.14 -12.98 4.21
N ALA A 312 -7.54 -12.10 3.29
CA ALA A 312 -8.80 -11.37 3.38
C ALA A 312 -10.00 -12.32 3.37
N MET A 313 -9.96 -13.36 2.52
CA MET A 313 -11.00 -14.39 2.43
C MET A 313 -11.13 -15.25 3.68
N SER A 314 -10.01 -15.55 4.34
CA SER A 314 -10.00 -16.33 5.59
C SER A 314 -10.79 -15.65 6.72
N LYS A 315 -11.03 -14.34 6.62
CA LYS A 315 -11.72 -13.49 7.61
C LYS A 315 -12.74 -12.57 6.94
N LYS A 316 -13.52 -13.15 6.03
CA LYS A 316 -14.46 -12.46 5.14
C LYS A 316 -15.38 -11.47 5.85
N SER A 317 -15.94 -11.83 7.01
CA SER A 317 -16.86 -10.97 7.78
C SER A 317 -16.20 -9.72 8.37
N GLU A 318 -14.89 -9.75 8.63
CA GLU A 318 -14.16 -8.65 9.27
C GLU A 318 -13.48 -7.73 8.23
N LEU A 319 -12.88 -8.30 7.19
CA LEU A 319 -11.97 -7.60 6.29
C LEU A 319 -12.60 -7.15 4.97
N LEU A 320 -13.65 -7.83 4.51
CA LEU A 320 -14.27 -7.56 3.21
C LEU A 320 -15.55 -6.74 3.37
N ARG A 321 -15.87 -5.96 2.34
CA ARG A 321 -17.14 -5.21 2.29
C ARG A 321 -18.33 -6.18 2.19
N PRO A 322 -19.52 -5.82 2.73
CA PRO A 322 -20.73 -6.64 2.58
C PRO A 322 -21.06 -6.99 1.12
N SER A 323 -20.86 -6.04 0.20
CA SER A 323 -21.03 -6.26 -1.24
C SER A 323 -20.10 -7.34 -1.82
N ALA A 324 -18.93 -7.57 -1.22
CA ALA A 324 -17.99 -8.61 -1.61
C ALA A 324 -18.33 -9.99 -1.02
N HIS A 325 -19.48 -10.14 -0.34
CA HIS A 325 -19.86 -11.44 0.23
C HIS A 325 -20.37 -12.45 -0.81
N ASN A 326 -20.67 -12.01 -2.03
CA ASN A 326 -21.06 -12.89 -3.12
C ASN A 326 -19.89 -13.83 -3.50
N ILE A 327 -20.17 -15.13 -3.56
CA ILE A 327 -19.17 -16.16 -3.90
C ILE A 327 -18.63 -16.00 -5.33
N HIS A 328 -19.46 -15.52 -6.27
CA HIS A 328 -19.06 -15.32 -7.65
C HIS A 328 -17.99 -14.23 -7.80
N ASP A 329 -18.15 -13.10 -7.10
CA ASP A 329 -17.15 -12.02 -7.10
C ASP A 329 -15.87 -12.46 -6.39
N CYS A 330 -16.00 -13.30 -5.35
CA CYS A 330 -14.86 -13.86 -4.64
C CYS A 330 -14.00 -14.74 -5.56
N ILE A 331 -14.64 -15.67 -6.28
CA ILE A 331 -13.98 -16.59 -7.22
C ILE A 331 -13.39 -15.81 -8.39
N PHE A 332 -14.13 -14.84 -8.95
CA PHE A 332 -13.65 -14.05 -10.06
C PHE A 332 -12.38 -13.26 -9.72
N MET A 333 -12.34 -12.62 -8.56
CA MET A 333 -11.14 -11.90 -8.11
C MET A 333 -9.97 -12.87 -7.87
N PHE A 334 -10.22 -14.03 -7.29
CA PHE A 334 -9.20 -15.07 -7.10
C PHE A 334 -8.62 -15.53 -8.44
N LEU A 335 -9.46 -15.82 -9.43
CA LEU A 335 -9.03 -16.22 -10.78
C LEU A 335 -8.18 -15.13 -11.43
N ASN A 336 -8.58 -13.86 -11.36
CA ASN A 336 -7.80 -12.75 -11.92
C ASN A 336 -6.42 -12.61 -11.27
N LEU A 337 -6.34 -12.75 -9.94
CA LEU A 337 -5.09 -12.68 -9.20
C LEU A 337 -4.16 -13.86 -9.48
N LEU A 338 -4.70 -14.99 -9.95
CA LEU A 338 -3.94 -16.20 -10.24
C LEU A 338 -3.27 -16.18 -11.63
N ILE A 339 -3.73 -15.33 -12.54
CA ILE A 339 -3.20 -15.24 -13.92
C ILE A 339 -1.70 -14.93 -13.92
N TYR A 340 -1.29 -13.84 -13.26
CA TYR A 340 0.11 -13.41 -13.24
C TYR A 340 1.03 -14.44 -12.59
N PRO A 341 0.75 -14.97 -11.38
CA PRO A 341 1.59 -15.99 -10.76
C PRO A 341 1.72 -17.24 -11.63
N ILE A 342 0.64 -17.73 -12.27
CA ILE A 342 0.72 -18.92 -13.12
C ILE A 342 1.55 -18.63 -14.38
N VAL A 343 1.21 -17.58 -15.12
CA VAL A 343 1.87 -17.27 -16.41
C VAL A 343 3.37 -17.01 -16.19
N SER A 344 3.71 -16.22 -15.18
CA SER A 344 5.12 -15.93 -14.86
C SER A 344 5.88 -17.17 -14.37
N LEU A 345 5.26 -18.04 -13.56
CA LEU A 345 5.89 -19.29 -13.13
C LEU A 345 6.11 -20.25 -14.30
N VAL A 346 5.14 -20.37 -15.21
CA VAL A 346 5.26 -21.21 -16.41
C VAL A 346 6.41 -20.72 -17.28
N ILE A 347 6.47 -19.41 -17.58
CA ILE A 347 7.57 -18.83 -18.37
C ILE A 347 8.92 -19.08 -17.68
N PHE A 348 9.00 -18.85 -16.37
CA PHE A 348 10.21 -19.09 -15.57
C PHE A 348 10.70 -20.54 -15.70
N CYS A 349 9.79 -21.51 -15.55
CA CYS A 349 10.10 -22.93 -15.67
C CYS A 349 10.49 -23.34 -17.10
N VAL A 350 9.79 -22.84 -18.12
CA VAL A 350 10.09 -23.12 -19.54
C VAL A 350 11.49 -22.66 -19.90
N CYS A 351 11.96 -21.55 -19.33
CA CYS A 351 13.30 -21.01 -19.61
C CYS A 351 14.45 -21.90 -19.12
N PHE A 352 14.21 -22.86 -18.23
CA PHE A 352 15.21 -23.89 -17.90
C PHE A 352 15.33 -24.95 -18.99
N ALA A 353 14.26 -25.19 -19.75
CA ALA A 353 14.23 -26.21 -20.79
C ALA A 353 14.62 -25.65 -22.17
N VAL A 354 14.15 -24.44 -22.51
CA VAL A 354 14.31 -23.84 -23.84
C VAL A 354 14.66 -22.36 -23.67
N PRO A 355 15.65 -21.82 -24.42
CA PRO A 355 15.90 -20.38 -24.45
C PRO A 355 14.71 -19.66 -25.07
N VAL A 356 14.06 -18.79 -24.29
CA VAL A 356 12.90 -17.99 -24.73
C VAL A 356 13.36 -16.58 -25.08
N PRO A 357 13.13 -16.09 -26.31
CA PRO A 357 13.42 -14.70 -26.67
C PRO A 357 12.57 -13.72 -25.86
N SER A 358 13.12 -12.54 -25.52
CA SER A 358 12.36 -11.51 -24.80
C SER A 358 11.09 -11.06 -25.53
N ALA A 359 11.11 -11.04 -26.87
CA ALA A 359 9.95 -10.69 -27.69
C ALA A 359 8.71 -11.56 -27.39
N VAL A 360 8.92 -12.86 -27.11
CA VAL A 360 7.82 -13.78 -26.77
C VAL A 360 7.18 -13.40 -25.44
N ILE A 361 7.98 -12.98 -24.47
CA ILE A 361 7.51 -12.62 -23.13
C ILE A 361 6.83 -11.27 -23.13
N ASN A 362 7.43 -10.28 -23.78
CA ASN A 362 6.82 -8.97 -23.95
C ASN A 362 5.50 -9.09 -24.70
N GLY A 363 5.46 -9.91 -25.76
CA GLY A 363 4.23 -10.27 -26.48
C GLY A 363 3.20 -10.94 -25.58
N ALA A 364 3.61 -11.92 -24.75
CA ALA A 364 2.73 -12.57 -23.79
C ALA A 364 2.16 -11.59 -22.75
N GLN A 365 2.98 -10.68 -22.23
CA GLN A 365 2.57 -9.62 -21.29
C GLN A 365 1.54 -8.67 -21.94
N ILE A 366 1.73 -8.27 -23.19
CA ILE A 366 0.77 -7.45 -23.93
C ILE A 366 -0.53 -8.23 -24.16
N ALA A 367 -0.43 -9.51 -24.55
CA ALA A 367 -1.58 -10.38 -24.77
C ALA A 367 -2.44 -10.58 -23.51
N LEU A 368 -1.87 -10.43 -22.30
CA LEU A 368 -2.64 -10.49 -21.06
C LEU A 368 -3.74 -9.43 -20.99
N ILE A 369 -3.60 -8.27 -21.65
CA ILE A 369 -4.69 -7.27 -21.72
C ILE A 369 -5.96 -7.91 -22.28
N ALA A 370 -5.83 -8.63 -23.39
CA ALA A 370 -6.94 -9.30 -24.03
C ALA A 370 -7.55 -10.36 -23.10
N VAL A 371 -6.73 -11.13 -22.38
CA VAL A 371 -7.19 -12.11 -21.39
C VAL A 371 -8.02 -11.45 -20.29
N PHE A 372 -7.56 -10.33 -19.72
CA PHE A 372 -8.28 -9.59 -18.69
C PHE A 372 -9.62 -9.01 -19.20
N ILE A 373 -9.63 -8.48 -20.44
CA ILE A 373 -10.86 -8.00 -21.08
C ILE A 373 -11.85 -9.15 -21.29
N LEU A 374 -11.40 -10.27 -21.84
CA LEU A 374 -12.22 -11.46 -22.10
C LEU A 374 -12.82 -12.01 -20.80
N LEU A 375 -12.06 -12.08 -19.71
CA LEU A 375 -12.57 -12.50 -18.42
C LEU A 375 -13.65 -11.56 -17.88
N LYS A 376 -13.48 -10.25 -18.05
CA LYS A 376 -14.50 -9.26 -17.64
C LYS A 376 -15.78 -9.40 -18.46
N LEU A 377 -15.67 -9.63 -19.78
CA LEU A 377 -16.81 -9.91 -20.65
C LEU A 377 -17.51 -11.21 -20.26
N LEU A 378 -16.74 -12.27 -20.01
CA LEU A 378 -17.25 -13.56 -19.56
C LEU A 378 -18.03 -13.43 -18.26
N ARG A 379 -17.49 -12.71 -17.27
CA ARG A 379 -18.17 -12.43 -15.99
C ARG A 379 -19.49 -11.70 -16.20
N ASN A 380 -19.48 -10.62 -16.97
CA ASN A 380 -20.68 -9.82 -17.24
C ASN A 380 -21.75 -10.68 -17.93
N TRP A 381 -21.35 -11.59 -18.81
CA TRP A 381 -22.23 -12.55 -19.45
C TRP A 381 -22.78 -13.57 -18.43
N THR A 382 -21.93 -14.15 -17.57
CA THR A 382 -22.39 -15.12 -16.54
C THR A 382 -23.39 -14.48 -15.59
N GLN A 383 -23.12 -13.26 -15.11
CA GLN A 383 -24.03 -12.52 -14.22
C GLN A 383 -25.38 -12.23 -14.89
N ARG A 384 -25.38 -11.92 -16.20
CA ARG A 384 -26.63 -11.74 -16.96
C ARG A 384 -27.42 -13.03 -17.10
N CYS A 385 -26.76 -14.18 -17.28
CA CYS A 385 -27.41 -15.48 -17.34
C CYS A 385 -28.02 -15.86 -15.99
N VAL A 386 -27.28 -15.70 -14.89
CA VAL A 386 -27.77 -15.98 -13.52
C VAL A 386 -28.99 -15.11 -13.17
N ARG A 387 -28.94 -13.80 -13.49
CA ARG A 387 -30.08 -12.90 -13.26
C ARG A 387 -31.32 -13.25 -14.09
N LYS A 388 -31.14 -13.87 -15.26
CA LYS A 388 -32.27 -14.34 -16.08
C LYS A 388 -32.88 -15.64 -15.55
N SER A 389 -32.13 -16.43 -14.79
CA SER A 389 -32.59 -17.71 -14.23
C SER A 389 -33.24 -17.59 -12.85
N GLU A 390 -33.07 -16.47 -12.13
CA GLU A 390 -33.81 -16.21 -10.89
C GLU A 390 -35.28 -15.92 -11.20
N PRO A 391 -36.25 -16.69 -10.68
CA PRO A 391 -37.66 -16.39 -10.85
C PRO A 391 -37.97 -15.05 -10.18
N LYS A 392 -38.67 -14.16 -10.90
CA LYS A 392 -39.21 -12.93 -10.28
C LYS A 392 -40.11 -13.35 -9.12
N GLU A 393 -39.74 -13.03 -7.88
CA GLU A 393 -40.68 -13.06 -6.77
C GLU A 393 -41.85 -12.13 -7.12
N SER A 394 -43.04 -12.71 -7.20
CA SER A 394 -44.29 -11.98 -7.34
C SER A 394 -44.46 -11.06 -6.12
N PRO A 395 -44.89 -9.80 -6.28
CA PRO A 395 -45.17 -8.96 -5.12
C PRO A 395 -46.33 -9.58 -4.33
N GLU A 396 -46.09 -9.92 -3.06
CA GLU A 396 -47.16 -10.25 -2.12
C GLU A 396 -48.08 -9.03 -1.98
N ILE A 397 -49.31 -9.19 -2.46
CA ILE A 397 -50.43 -8.30 -2.20
C ILE A 397 -50.88 -8.58 -0.76
N GLY A 398 -50.47 -7.72 0.17
CA GLY A 398 -51.07 -7.63 1.50
C GLY A 398 -52.17 -6.56 1.47
N GLU A 399 -53.41 -7.01 1.36
CA GLU A 399 -54.62 -6.20 1.35
C GLU A 399 -55.22 -6.12 2.77
N VAL A 400 -55.86 -4.98 3.09
CA VAL A 400 -56.83 -4.72 4.18
C VAL A 400 -56.23 -4.56 5.60
N GLY A 401 -56.39 -3.46 6.36
CA GLY A 401 -57.42 -2.43 6.36
C GLY A 401 -58.30 -2.58 7.61
N GLU A 402 -57.91 -2.02 8.75
CA GLU A 402 -58.80 -1.83 9.91
C GLU A 402 -58.92 -0.33 10.21
N GLU A 403 -60.10 0.22 9.87
CA GLU A 403 -60.60 1.50 10.37
C GLU A 403 -61.01 1.35 11.84
N LEU A 404 -60.77 2.39 12.65
CA LEU A 404 -61.71 2.81 13.70
C LEU A 404 -61.49 4.31 14.06
N SER A 405 -62.40 5.11 13.50
CA SER A 405 -63.21 6.12 14.21
C SER A 405 -62.55 7.38 14.80
N SER A 406 -62.61 8.46 14.01
CA SER A 406 -63.40 9.70 14.26
C SER A 406 -63.33 10.38 15.65
N GLY A 407 -62.88 11.65 15.66
CA GLY A 407 -63.21 12.61 16.72
C GLY A 407 -62.57 14.00 16.63
N LYS A 408 -63.15 14.89 15.81
CA LYS A 408 -63.28 16.37 15.94
C LYS A 408 -62.09 17.23 16.41
N GLY A 409 -61.75 18.25 15.59
CA GLY A 409 -61.25 19.55 16.08
C GLY A 409 -60.32 20.30 15.12
N GLU A 410 -60.88 21.13 14.23
CA GLU A 410 -60.26 22.38 13.75
C GLU A 410 -60.87 23.55 14.56
N PRO A 411 -60.34 24.79 14.56
CA PRO A 411 -59.30 25.36 13.67
C PRO A 411 -58.23 26.21 14.39
N ASP A 412 -57.15 26.58 13.70
CA ASP A 412 -56.76 28.00 13.65
C ASP A 412 -55.83 28.30 12.46
N GLY A 413 -56.13 29.43 11.81
CA GLY A 413 -55.61 29.86 10.52
C GLY A 413 -54.23 30.53 10.54
N PRO A 414 -53.80 31.10 9.39
CA PRO A 414 -52.40 31.16 8.97
C PRO A 414 -51.72 32.48 9.35
N THR A 415 -50.39 32.48 9.37
CA THR A 415 -49.61 33.71 9.12
C THR A 415 -48.39 33.40 8.26
N LYS A 416 -48.25 34.21 7.22
CA LYS A 416 -47.23 34.19 6.17
C LYS A 416 -45.91 34.80 6.67
N GLU A 417 -44.88 34.66 5.82
CA GLU A 417 -43.55 35.31 5.85
C GLU A 417 -42.54 34.55 6.73
N ASP A 418 -41.44 33.95 6.25
CA ASP A 418 -40.69 33.98 4.99
C ASP A 418 -39.95 32.63 4.85
N LEU A 419 -40.11 31.88 3.76
CA LEU A 419 -39.11 31.75 2.70
C LEU A 419 -37.66 32.05 3.15
N GLU A 420 -36.87 31.00 3.41
CA GLU A 420 -35.56 30.79 2.76
C GLU A 420 -34.82 29.57 3.34
N GLY A 421 -34.36 28.69 2.43
CA GLY A 421 -33.09 27.99 2.60
C GLY A 421 -33.14 26.52 3.07
N TYR A 422 -33.34 25.61 2.11
CA TYR A 422 -32.38 24.56 1.67
C TYR A 422 -33.12 23.27 1.25
N ASP A 423 -33.58 23.27 -0.01
CA ASP A 423 -33.83 22.05 -0.77
C ASP A 423 -32.49 21.53 -1.36
N ASN A 424 -31.98 20.45 -0.76
CA ASN A 424 -31.69 19.16 -1.41
C ASN A 424 -30.71 19.09 -2.64
N PRO A 425 -30.38 17.89 -3.15
CA PRO A 425 -29.03 17.33 -3.19
C PRO A 425 -28.29 17.52 -4.54
N VAL A 426 -26.95 17.48 -4.52
CA VAL A 426 -26.13 17.47 -5.74
C VAL A 426 -25.97 16.05 -6.26
N GLU A 427 -26.64 15.81 -7.38
CA GLU A 427 -26.38 14.74 -8.33
C GLU A 427 -25.01 14.89 -8.99
N VAL A 428 -24.48 13.71 -9.35
CA VAL A 428 -23.30 13.48 -10.15
C VAL A 428 -23.61 13.85 -11.60
N GLU A 429 -22.83 14.74 -12.20
CA GLU A 429 -22.77 14.85 -13.66
C GLU A 429 -21.32 14.89 -14.16
N SER A 430 -21.04 13.90 -15.00
CA SER A 430 -19.89 13.77 -15.86
C SER A 430 -19.85 14.89 -16.90
N THR A 431 -18.70 15.49 -17.15
CA THR A 431 -18.32 15.92 -18.51
C THR A 431 -16.81 16.14 -18.65
N SER A 432 -16.37 15.73 -19.83
CA SER A 432 -15.08 15.88 -20.48
C SER A 432 -14.48 17.29 -20.47
N LEU A 433 -13.17 17.37 -20.22
CA LEU A 433 -12.15 17.84 -21.17
C LEU A 433 -10.76 17.41 -20.69
#